data_AF-A0A9Q4FXV0-F1
#
_entry.id   AF-A0A9Q4FXV0-F1
#
_cell.length_a   1.000
_cell.length_b   1.000
_cell.length_c   1.000
_cell.angle_alpha   90.00
_cell.angle_beta   90.00
_cell.angle_gamma   90.00
#
_symmetry.space_group_name_H-M   'P 1'
#
loop_
_entity.id
_entity.type
_entity.pdbx_description
1 polymer ?
#
loop_
_entity_poly.entity_id
_entity_poly.type
_entity_poly.pdbx_seq_one_letter_code
_entity_poly.pdbx_strand_id
1 'polypeptide(L)'
;MEKLLKWIGLAIFLGWTVAILANFSVYQHSTRDTAGLNPMVEGILFMAMMLGVYIIIWKSFEKNRQVASIQLVVLGCISLGIAVLLL
;
A
#
# COMPACT_ATOMS: atom_id res chain seq x y z
N MET A 1 17.56 -14.15 -4.03
CA MET A 1 16.72 -12.99 -4.41
C MET A 1 15.39 -12.95 -3.67
N GLU A 2 14.68 -14.08 -3.51
CA GLU A 2 13.37 -14.13 -2.82
C GLU A 2 13.37 -13.54 -1.40
N LYS A 3 14.33 -13.94 -0.54
CA LYS A 3 14.44 -13.39 0.82
C LYS A 3 14.64 -11.86 0.81
N LEU A 4 15.49 -11.36 -0.08
CA LEU A 4 15.78 -9.93 -0.23
C LEU A 4 14.51 -9.14 -0.55
N LEU A 5 13.72 -9.63 -1.52
CA LEU A 5 12.49 -8.97 -1.96
C LEU A 5 11.43 -8.96 -0.84
N LYS A 6 11.30 -10.03 -0.05
CA LYS A 6 10.43 -10.04 1.14
C LYS A 6 10.87 -9.01 2.18
N TRP A 7 12.17 -8.91 2.46
CA TRP A 7 12.72 -7.94 3.40
C TRP A 7 12.57 -6.49 2.92
N ILE A 8 12.70 -6.23 1.62
CA ILE A 8 12.45 -4.89 1.05
C ILE A 8 11.01 -4.46 1.29
N GLY A 9 10.02 -5.31 0.97
CA GLY A 9 8.60 -4.98 1.19
C GLY A 9 8.29 -4.72 2.66
N LEU A 10 8.84 -5.54 3.56
CA LEU A 10 8.66 -5.37 5.00
C LEU A 10 9.36 -4.09 5.51
N ALA A 11 10.57 -3.80 5.06
CA ALA A 11 11.32 -2.60 5.44
C ALA A 11 10.62 -1.33 4.96
N ILE A 12 10.05 -1.33 3.75
CA ILE A 12 9.23 -0.22 3.24
C ILE A 12 8.02 -0.01 4.14
N PHE A 13 7.27 -1.07 4.47
CA PHE A 13 6.10 -0.96 5.34
C PHE A 13 6.46 -0.43 6.73
N LEU A 14 7.50 -0.99 7.37
CA LEU A 14 7.93 -0.57 8.70
C LEU A 14 8.49 0.85 8.68
N GLY A 15 9.36 1.18 7.72
CA GLY A 15 9.95 2.50 7.59
C GLY A 15 8.90 3.58 7.36
N TRP A 16 7.90 3.28 6.53
CA TRP A 16 6.79 4.19 6.26
C TRP A 16 5.87 4.37 7.48
N THR A 17 5.54 3.27 8.17
CA THR A 17 4.73 3.32 9.40
C THR A 17 5.42 4.15 10.49
N VAL A 18 6.72 3.94 10.68
CA VAL A 18 7.53 4.72 11.62
C VAL A 18 7.62 6.18 11.20
N ALA A 19 7.78 6.48 9.90
CA ALA A 19 7.82 7.85 9.41
C ALA A 19 6.51 8.60 9.69
N ILE A 20 5.35 7.97 9.51
CA ILE A 20 4.06 8.57 9.87
C ILE A 20 3.93 8.78 11.37
N LEU A 21 4.32 7.79 12.18
CA LEU A 21 4.31 7.90 13.64
C LEU A 21 5.22 9.05 14.13
N ALA A 22 6.40 9.19 13.55
CA ALA A 22 7.35 10.25 13.89
C ALA A 22 6.86 11.65 13.49
N ASN A 23 6.02 11.74 12.46
CA ASN A 23 5.45 12.99 11.95
C ASN A 23 3.99 13.19 12.37
N PHE A 24 3.56 12.57 13.47
CA PHE A 24 2.17 12.57 13.93
C PHE A 24 1.55 13.97 14.05
N SER A 25 2.32 14.96 14.53
CA SER A 25 1.88 16.35 14.69
C SER A 25 1.40 16.99 13.39
N VAL A 26 1.96 16.60 12.24
CA VAL A 26 1.57 17.09 10.91
C VAL A 26 0.18 16.57 10.53
N TYR A 27 -0.11 15.31 10.85
CA TYR A 27 -1.36 14.65 10.49
C TYR A 27 -2.52 14.98 11.43
N GLN A 28 -2.24 15.41 12.67
CA GLN A 28 -3.29 15.82 13.62
C GLN A 28 -4.08 17.06 13.18
N HIS A 29 -3.42 18.02 12.55
CA HIS A 29 -4.03 19.30 12.18
C HIS A 29 -4.81 19.23 10.86
N SER A 30 -4.67 18.13 10.12
CA SER A 30 -5.31 17.89 8.82
C SER A 30 -6.73 17.28 8.95
N THR A 31 -7.29 17.23 10.16
CA THR A 31 -8.61 16.62 10.47
C THR A 31 -9.82 17.49 10.11
N ARG A 32 -9.62 18.62 9.42
CA ARG A 32 -10.72 19.36 8.81
C ARG A 32 -10.94 18.84 7.40
N ASP A 33 -11.98 18.01 7.27
CA ASP A 33 -12.80 17.78 6.07
C ASP A 33 -12.97 16.27 5.77
N THR A 34 -14.17 15.78 6.06
CA THR A 34 -14.82 14.58 5.50
C THR A 34 -14.29 13.18 5.83
N ALA A 35 -13.09 13.00 6.38
CA ALA A 35 -12.56 11.68 6.72
C ALA A 35 -13.19 11.08 8.00
N GLY A 36 -13.72 9.86 7.92
CA GLY A 36 -14.32 9.14 9.05
C GLY A 36 -13.31 8.57 10.05
N LEU A 37 -12.02 8.51 9.67
CA LEU A 37 -10.92 8.07 10.51
C LEU A 37 -9.79 9.11 10.52
N ASN A 38 -8.88 8.96 11.48
CA ASN A 38 -7.69 9.81 11.54
C ASN A 38 -6.79 9.54 10.30
N PRO A 39 -6.32 10.57 9.57
CA PRO A 39 -5.46 10.40 8.37
C PRO A 39 -4.25 9.49 8.60
N MET A 40 -3.73 9.47 9.82
CA MET A 40 -2.66 8.57 10.24
C MET A 40 -3.08 7.10 10.19
N VAL A 41 -4.26 6.78 10.72
CA VAL A 41 -4.80 5.41 10.75
C VAL A 41 -5.13 4.96 9.33
N GLU A 42 -5.75 5.83 8.53
CA GLU A 42 -6.03 5.57 7.11
C GLU A 42 -4.74 5.28 6.34
N GLY A 43 -3.70 6.05 6.60
CA GLY A 43 -2.38 5.81 6.06
C GLY A 43 -1.85 4.40 6.41
N ILE A 44 -1.80 4.05 7.69
CA ILE A 44 -1.28 2.74 8.14
C ILE A 44 -2.09 1.60 7.53
N LEU A 45 -3.42 1.73 7.48
CA LEU A 45 -4.29 0.75 6.84
C LEU A 45 -4.02 0.63 5.34
N PHE A 46 -3.85 1.75 4.64
CA PHE A 46 -3.49 1.76 3.22
C PHE A 46 -2.16 1.03 2.98
N MET A 47 -1.14 1.32 3.78
CA MET A 47 0.17 0.72 3.58
C MET A 47 0.20 -0.77 3.96
N ALA A 48 -0.60 -1.18 4.94
CA ALA A 48 -0.79 -2.59 5.28
C ALA A 48 -1.52 -3.34 4.15
N MET A 49 -2.55 -2.74 3.56
CA MET A 49 -3.22 -3.27 2.37
C MET A 49 -2.24 -3.43 1.20
N MET A 50 -1.40 -2.43 0.93
CA MET A 50 -0.38 -2.50 -0.12
C MET A 50 0.65 -3.59 0.13
N LEU A 51 1.07 -3.81 1.39
CA LEU A 51 1.92 -4.94 1.76
C LEU A 51 1.21 -6.28 1.49
N GLY A 52 -0.08 -6.38 1.77
CA GLY A 52 -0.91 -7.55 1.44
C GLY A 52 -0.91 -7.84 -0.07
N VAL A 53 -1.19 -6.82 -0.89
CA VAL A 53 -1.13 -6.91 -2.36
C VAL A 53 0.25 -7.37 -2.83
N TYR A 54 1.31 -6.79 -2.27
CA TYR A 54 2.69 -7.18 -2.57
C TYR A 54 2.94 -8.68 -2.32
N ILE A 55 2.53 -9.19 -1.16
CA ILE A 55 2.70 -10.62 -0.80
C ILE A 55 1.90 -11.53 -1.75
N ILE A 56 0.69 -11.13 -2.14
CA ILE A 56 -0.15 -11.90 -3.06
C ILE A 56 0.50 -12.00 -4.45
N ILE A 57 0.98 -10.87 -4.98
CA ILE A 57 1.64 -10.82 -6.29
C ILE A 57 2.95 -11.60 -6.25
N TRP A 58 3.71 -11.47 -5.15
CA TRP A 58 4.93 -12.24 -4.94
C TRP A 58 4.70 -13.75 -5.02
N LYS A 59 3.74 -14.27 -4.24
CA LYS A 59 3.37 -15.70 -4.28
C LYS A 59 2.89 -16.13 -5.66
N SER A 60 2.17 -15.27 -6.35
CA SER A 60 1.69 -15.54 -7.71
C SER A 60 2.85 -15.56 -8.71
N PHE A 61 3.85 -14.71 -8.55
CA PHE A 61 5.04 -14.65 -9.41
C PHE A 61 5.91 -15.90 -9.29
N GLU A 62 6.07 -16.42 -8.07
CA GLU A 62 6.79 -17.67 -7.82
C GLU A 62 6.12 -18.86 -8.52
N LYS A 63 4.79 -18.90 -8.55
CA LYS A 63 4.02 -19.98 -9.18
C LYS A 63 3.91 -19.82 -10.70
N ASN A 64 3.58 -18.61 -11.17
CA ASN A 64 3.42 -18.29 -12.59
C ASN A 64 3.58 -16.78 -12.84
N ARG A 65 4.69 -16.41 -13.50
CA ARG A 65 5.01 -15.01 -13.83
C ARG A 65 3.95 -14.32 -14.70
N GLN A 66 3.27 -15.05 -15.57
CA GLN A 66 2.22 -14.48 -16.42
C GLN A 66 1.03 -14.05 -15.57
N VAL A 67 0.63 -14.86 -14.58
CA VAL A 67 -0.46 -14.52 -13.66
C VAL A 67 -0.13 -13.27 -12.85
N ALA A 68 1.09 -13.17 -12.32
CA ALA A 68 1.52 -11.97 -11.59
C ALA A 68 1.49 -10.70 -12.48
N SER A 69 1.87 -10.83 -13.75
CA SER A 69 1.83 -9.72 -14.70
C SER A 69 0.38 -9.28 -14.98
N ILE A 70 -0.53 -10.23 -15.17
CA ILE A 70 -1.97 -9.94 -15.34
C ILE A 70 -2.54 -9.28 -14.09
N GLN A 71 -2.21 -9.78 -12.89
CA GLN A 71 -2.65 -9.18 -11.63
C GLN A 71 -2.20 -7.71 -11.51
N LEU A 72 -0.95 -7.41 -11.85
CA LEU A 72 -0.42 -6.04 -11.83
C LEU A 72 -1.17 -5.13 -12.79
N VAL A 73 -1.42 -5.58 -14.02
CA VAL A 73 -2.17 -4.79 -15.03
C VAL A 73 -3.60 -4.54 -14.56
N VAL A 74 -4.29 -5.59 -14.11
CA VAL A 74 -5.69 -5.48 -13.67
C VAL A 74 -5.81 -4.56 -12.45
N LEU A 75 -4.97 -4.76 -11.43
CA LEU A 75 -4.97 -3.90 -10.23
C LEU A 75 -4.60 -2.45 -10.58
N GLY A 76 -3.66 -2.24 -11.51
CA GLY A 76 -3.31 -0.93 -12.03
C GLY A 76 -4.49 -0.26 -12.75
N CYS A 77 -5.18 -0.97 -13.64
CA CYS A 77 -6.37 -0.47 -14.32
C CYS A 77 -7.51 -0.15 -13.36
N ILE A 78 -7.76 -1.00 -12.36
CA ILE A 78 -8.77 -0.76 -11.33
C ILE A 78 -8.41 0.50 -10.52
N SER A 79 -7.15 0.61 -10.09
CA SER A 79 -6.67 1.77 -9.33
C SER A 79 -6.84 3.07 -10.11
N LEU A 80 -6.45 3.09 -11.39
CA LEU A 80 -6.65 4.24 -12.27
C LEU A 80 -8.13 4.55 -12.48
N GLY A 81 -8.97 3.54 -12.69
CA GLY A 81 -10.42 3.72 -12.85
C GLY A 81 -11.07 4.33 -11.60
N ILE A 82 -10.71 3.83 -10.41
CA ILE A 82 -11.17 4.39 -9.13
C ILE A 82 -10.66 5.82 -8.96
N ALA A 83 -9.38 6.07 -9.27
CA ALA A 83 -8.79 7.40 -9.15
C ALA A 83 -9.52 8.41 -10.03
N VAL A 84 -9.89 8.05 -11.25
CA VAL A 84 -10.67 8.93 -12.16
C VAL A 84 -12.09 9.19 -11.64
N LEU A 85 -12.73 8.21 -11.01
CA LEU A 85 -14.09 8.37 -10.47
C LEU A 85 -14.15 9.20 -9.17
N LEU A 86 -13.05 9.22 -8.40
CA LEU A 86 -12.95 9.94 -7.12
C LEU A 86 -12.26 11.32 -7.26
N LEU A 87 -11.80 11.68 -8.46
CA LEU A 87 -11.21 13.00 -8.78
C LEU A 87 -12.31 14.03 -9.05
#